data_AF-A0A974S8C9-F1
#
_entry.id   AF-A0A974S8C9-F1
#
_cell.length_a   1.000
_cell.length_b   1.000
_cell.length_c   1.000
_cell.angle_alpha   90.00
_cell.angle_beta   90.00
_cell.angle_gamma   90.00
#
_symmetry.space_group_name_H-M   'P 1'
#
loop_
_entity.id
_entity.type
_entity.pdbx_description
1 polymer ?
#
loop_
_entity_poly.entity_id
_entity_poly.type
_entity_poly.pdbx_seq_one_letter_code
_entity_poly.pdbx_strand_id
1 'polypeptide(L)'
;MRSSSWERRSPGTTPCRGSQHRRLQPHFVRDIGAAYLVTALGLAWFAWRPAQGWPALVAGAVFLALHSGIHLFDASCSASPLANLIRDLPGVFLPTLLAAWIALVRRPKES
;
A
#
# COMPACT_ATOMS: atom_id res chain seq x y z
N MET A 1 38.03 -20.22 -19.94
CA MET A 1 36.98 -20.09 -20.97
C MET A 1 35.70 -19.65 -20.28
N ARG A 2 35.26 -18.39 -20.50
CA ARG A 2 33.97 -17.86 -20.03
C ARG A 2 32.93 -18.20 -21.09
N SER A 3 31.92 -19.01 -20.77
CA SER A 3 30.75 -19.17 -21.63
C SER A 3 29.76 -18.04 -21.33
N SER A 4 29.38 -17.38 -22.41
CA SER A 4 28.49 -16.24 -22.55
C SER A 4 27.05 -16.48 -22.07
N SER A 5 26.54 -15.43 -21.44
CA SER A 5 25.25 -14.74 -21.62
C SER A 5 24.30 -15.15 -22.77
N TRP A 6 23.07 -14.61 -22.67
CA TRP A 6 22.00 -14.41 -23.68
C TRP A 6 20.94 -15.49 -24.03
N GLU A 7 21.06 -16.76 -23.65
CA GLU A 7 20.04 -17.75 -24.08
C GLU A 7 18.90 -17.98 -23.06
N ARG A 8 17.82 -17.21 -23.22
CA ARG A 8 16.38 -17.54 -23.03
C ARG A 8 15.57 -16.28 -22.69
N ARG A 9 15.33 -15.44 -23.69
CA ARG A 9 14.16 -14.54 -23.69
C ARG A 9 13.04 -15.26 -24.42
N SER A 10 12.10 -15.85 -23.68
CA SER A 10 10.80 -16.21 -24.24
C SER A 10 9.96 -14.93 -24.35
N PRO A 11 9.46 -14.55 -25.54
CA PRO A 11 8.55 -13.42 -25.67
C PRO A 11 7.16 -13.87 -25.22
N GLY A 12 6.89 -13.71 -23.93
CA GLY A 12 5.56 -13.83 -23.34
C GLY A 12 5.14 -12.47 -22.81
N THR A 13 4.42 -11.71 -23.61
CA THR A 13 3.83 -10.42 -23.27
C THR A 13 2.80 -10.58 -22.14
N THR A 14 3.22 -10.31 -20.90
CA THR A 14 2.30 -9.76 -19.89
C THR A 14 2.68 -8.29 -19.71
N PRO A 15 1.87 -7.32 -20.18
CA PRO A 15 2.29 -5.92 -20.31
C PRO A 15 2.76 -5.25 -19.01
N CYS A 16 2.31 -5.70 -17.83
CA CYS A 16 2.76 -5.12 -16.55
C CYS A 16 3.97 -5.82 -15.91
N ARG A 17 4.41 -6.98 -16.43
CA ARG A 17 5.40 -7.84 -15.76
C ARG A 17 6.82 -7.51 -16.20
N GLY A 18 7.30 -6.32 -15.85
CA GLY A 18 8.73 -6.00 -15.90
C GLY A 18 9.46 -6.74 -14.77
N SER A 19 10.13 -7.85 -15.06
CA SER A 19 11.19 -8.51 -14.27
C SER A 19 11.19 -8.27 -12.73
N GLN A 20 10.11 -8.62 -12.02
CA GLN A 20 10.09 -8.59 -10.56
C GLN A 20 10.65 -9.90 -10.00
N HIS A 21 11.97 -10.06 -9.98
CA HIS A 21 12.59 -10.96 -9.00
C HIS A 21 12.39 -10.31 -7.63
N ARG A 22 11.22 -10.56 -7.01
CA ARG A 22 10.79 -9.94 -5.74
C ARG A 22 11.62 -10.47 -4.58
N ARG A 23 12.91 -10.14 -4.56
CA ARG A 23 13.70 -10.15 -3.32
C ARG A 23 13.18 -9.00 -2.48
N LEU A 24 12.62 -9.32 -1.32
CA LEU A 24 12.31 -8.31 -0.31
C LEU A 24 13.63 -7.64 0.07
N GLN A 25 13.81 -6.41 -0.39
CA GLN A 25 14.92 -5.59 0.06
C GLN A 25 14.66 -5.22 1.53
N PRO A 26 15.55 -5.56 2.48
CA PRO A 26 15.32 -5.30 3.89
C PRO A 26 15.09 -3.81 4.21
N HIS A 27 15.70 -2.90 3.45
CA HIS A 27 15.45 -1.46 3.58
C HIS A 27 14.00 -1.11 3.23
N PHE A 28 13.48 -1.64 2.11
CA PHE A 28 12.11 -1.35 1.65
C PHE A 28 11.06 -1.77 2.68
N VAL A 29 11.25 -2.93 3.31
CA VAL A 29 10.36 -3.40 4.38
C VAL A 29 10.39 -2.43 5.57
N ARG A 30 11.56 -1.91 5.93
CA ARG A 30 11.71 -0.94 7.03
C ARG A 30 11.08 0.41 6.68
N ASP A 31 11.24 0.89 5.44
CA ASP A 31 10.69 2.16 4.99
C ASP A 31 9.15 2.14 5.02
N ILE A 32 8.55 1.06 4.50
CA ILE A 32 7.09 0.87 4.59
C ILE A 32 6.65 0.69 6.04
N GLY A 33 7.41 -0.06 6.86
CA GLY A 33 7.15 -0.19 8.29
C GLY A 33 7.13 1.16 9.02
N ALA A 34 8.07 2.05 8.72
CA ALA A 34 8.11 3.40 9.26
C ALA A 34 6.90 4.22 8.81
N ALA A 35 6.47 4.10 7.55
CA ALA A 35 5.28 4.78 7.06
C ALA A 35 3.99 4.30 7.76
N TYR A 36 3.86 2.99 8.03
CA TYR A 36 2.77 2.45 8.85
C TYR A 36 2.82 2.94 10.29
N LEU A 37 4.02 3.04 10.88
CA LEU A 37 4.18 3.55 12.24
C LEU A 37 3.76 5.02 12.34
N VAL A 38 4.23 5.87 11.42
CA VAL A 38 3.83 7.28 11.36
C VAL A 38 2.32 7.42 11.16
N THR A 39 1.74 6.60 10.27
CA THR A 39 0.29 6.56 10.06
C THR A 39 -0.44 6.19 11.34
N ALA A 40 -0.03 5.12 12.02
CA ALA A 40 -0.63 4.69 13.28
C ALA A 40 -0.55 5.76 14.36
N LEU A 41 0.59 6.45 14.49
CA LEU A 41 0.75 7.58 15.41
C LEU A 41 -0.18 8.75 15.05
N GLY A 42 -0.36 9.06 13.76
CA GLY A 42 -1.31 10.07 13.30
C GLY A 42 -2.76 9.73 13.64
N LEU A 43 -3.16 8.47 13.46
CA LEU A 43 -4.49 7.98 13.85
C LEU A 43 -4.67 8.00 15.38
N ALA A 44 -3.65 7.61 16.15
CA ALA A 44 -3.69 7.66 17.62
C ALA A 44 -3.80 9.11 18.12
N TRP A 45 -3.09 10.04 17.47
CA TRP A 45 -3.20 11.46 17.76
C TRP A 45 -4.61 11.99 17.47
N PHE A 46 -5.21 11.62 16.34
CA PHE A 46 -6.62 11.92 16.06
C PHE A 46 -7.56 11.34 17.12
N ALA A 47 -7.34 10.09 17.56
CA ALA A 47 -8.16 9.47 18.59
C ALA A 47 -8.09 10.22 19.93
N TRP A 48 -6.92 10.76 20.29
CA TRP A 48 -6.76 11.60 21.49
C TRP A 48 -7.35 13.00 21.29
N ARG A 49 -7.03 13.64 20.17
CA ARG A 49 -7.32 15.06 19.90
C ARG A 49 -8.04 15.20 18.55
N PRO A 50 -9.34 14.86 18.46
CA PRO A 50 -10.03 14.75 17.17
C PRO A 50 -10.04 16.05 16.34
N ALA A 51 -10.19 17.21 16.99
CA ALA A 51 -10.22 18.50 16.31
C ALA A 51 -8.85 18.86 15.70
N GLN A 52 -7.76 18.66 16.44
CA GLN A 52 -6.41 19.00 15.98
C GLN A 52 -5.79 17.91 15.10
N GLY A 53 -6.18 16.66 15.33
CA GLY A 53 -5.59 15.49 14.67
C GLY A 53 -6.24 15.09 13.36
N TRP A 54 -7.35 15.72 12.98
CA TRP A 54 -8.02 15.39 11.72
C TRP A 54 -7.12 15.50 10.48
N PRO A 55 -6.26 16.53 10.32
CA PRO A 55 -5.32 16.58 9.21
C PRO A 55 -4.34 15.40 9.18
N ALA A 56 -3.89 14.92 10.34
CA ALA A 56 -3.00 13.76 10.45
C ALA A 56 -3.72 12.46 10.04
N LEU A 57 -4.99 12.31 10.44
CA LEU A 57 -5.85 11.20 9.97
C LEU A 57 -6.00 11.24 8.44
N VAL A 58 -6.24 12.41 7.85
CA VAL A 58 -6.38 12.56 6.39
C VAL A 58 -5.09 12.17 5.68
N ALA A 59 -3.95 12.66 6.13
CA ALA A 59 -2.65 12.29 5.56
C ALA A 59 -2.40 10.77 5.64
N GLY A 60 -2.71 10.15 6.78
CA GLY A 60 -2.65 8.69 6.96
C GLY A 60 -3.60 7.94 6.02
N ALA A 61 -4.84 8.41 5.87
CA ALA A 61 -5.82 7.82 4.97
C ALA A 61 -5.38 7.91 3.50
N VAL A 62 -4.78 9.03 3.08
CA VAL A 62 -4.23 9.21 1.73
C VAL A 62 -3.08 8.24 1.48
N PHE A 63 -2.14 8.11 2.42
CA PHE A 63 -1.05 7.13 2.30
C PHE A 63 -1.60 5.70 2.13
N LEU A 64 -2.53 5.29 3.00
CA LEU A 64 -3.15 3.96 2.94
C LEU A 64 -3.91 3.74 1.62
N ALA A 65 -4.61 4.76 1.12
CA ALA A 65 -5.31 4.70 -0.16
C ALA A 65 -4.35 4.49 -1.33
N LEU A 66 -3.30 5.31 -1.44
CA LEU A 66 -2.28 5.17 -2.47
C LEU A 66 -1.59 3.80 -2.40
N HIS A 67 -1.22 3.36 -1.20
CA HIS A 67 -0.59 2.07 -0.99
C HIS A 67 -1.50 0.89 -1.38
N SER A 68 -2.77 0.93 -0.99
CA SER A 68 -3.75 -0.07 -1.43
C SER A 68 -3.97 -0.07 -2.95
N GLY A 69 -3.85 1.09 -3.59
CA GLY A 69 -3.88 1.23 -5.05
C GLY A 69 -2.72 0.49 -5.73
N ILE A 70 -1.52 0.51 -5.13
CA ILE A 70 -0.37 -0.29 -5.60
C ILE A 70 -0.71 -1.78 -5.53
N HIS A 71 -1.27 -2.26 -4.41
CA HIS A 71 -1.67 -3.66 -4.26
C HIS A 71 -2.77 -4.07 -5.26
N LEU A 72 -3.73 -3.19 -5.52
CA LEU A 72 -4.78 -3.42 -6.50
C LEU A 72 -4.20 -3.51 -7.92
N PHE A 73 -3.26 -2.62 -8.26
CA PHE A 73 -2.55 -2.64 -9.54
C PHE A 73 -1.74 -3.94 -9.69
N ASP A 74 -0.97 -4.33 -8.68
CA ASP A 74 -0.19 -5.58 -8.66
C ASP A 74 -1.09 -6.82 -8.81
N ALA A 75 -2.23 -6.85 -8.10
CA ALA A 75 -3.20 -7.94 -8.19
C ALA A 75 -3.83 -8.02 -9.59
N SER A 76 -4.14 -6.89 -10.22
CA SER A 76 -4.75 -6.85 -11.57
C SER A 76 -3.84 -7.45 -12.66
N CYS A 77 -2.53 -7.39 -12.46
CA CYS A 77 -1.54 -7.96 -13.36
C CYS A 77 -1.06 -9.37 -12.91
N SER A 78 -1.68 -9.96 -11.89
CA SER A 78 -1.33 -11.27 -11.37
C SER A 78 -2.11 -12.40 -12.04
N ALA A 79 -1.57 -13.63 -12.00
CA ALA A 79 -2.27 -14.82 -12.52
C ALA A 79 -3.50 -15.21 -11.68
N SER A 80 -3.60 -14.70 -10.46
CA SER A 80 -4.70 -14.99 -9.52
C SER A 80 -5.11 -13.72 -8.75
N PRO A 81 -5.78 -12.75 -9.43
CA PRO A 81 -6.10 -11.44 -8.84
C PRO A 81 -6.93 -11.55 -7.56
N LEU A 82 -7.98 -12.38 -7.56
CA LEU A 82 -8.86 -12.53 -6.41
C LEU A 82 -8.15 -13.11 -5.18
N ALA A 83 -7.27 -14.10 -5.38
CA ALA A 83 -6.50 -14.68 -4.29
C ALA A 83 -5.55 -13.64 -3.65
N ASN A 84 -4.91 -12.80 -4.47
CA ASN A 84 -4.07 -11.71 -3.98
C ASN A 84 -4.88 -10.65 -3.23
N LEU A 85 -6.06 -10.28 -3.74
CA LEU A 85 -6.95 -9.33 -3.06
C LEU A 85 -7.43 -9.86 -1.69
N ILE A 86 -7.86 -11.12 -1.61
CA ILE A 86 -8.29 -11.73 -0.34
C ILE A 86 -7.15 -11.76 0.67
N ARG A 87 -5.94 -12.12 0.23
CA ARG A 87 -4.74 -12.12 1.08
C ARG A 87 -4.42 -10.73 1.62
N ASP A 88 -4.53 -9.71 0.78
CA ASP A 88 -4.14 -8.34 1.12
C ASP A 88 -5.29 -7.59 1.86
N LEU A 89 -6.50 -8.15 1.87
CA LEU A 89 -7.69 -7.55 2.49
C LEU A 89 -7.50 -7.12 3.97
N PRO A 90 -7.10 -8.00 4.89
CA PRO A 90 -6.99 -7.63 6.31
C PRO A 90 -5.87 -6.63 6.59
N GLY A 91 -4.77 -6.71 5.85
CA GLY A 91 -3.55 -5.94 6.12
C GLY A 91 -3.43 -4.63 5.34
N VAL A 92 -4.10 -4.52 4.19
CA VAL A 92 -3.95 -3.38 3.27
C VAL A 92 -5.27 -2.69 3.03
N PHE A 93 -6.29 -3.41 2.56
CA PHE A 93 -7.55 -2.78 2.17
C PHE A 93 -8.41 -2.37 3.38
N LEU A 94 -8.48 -3.18 4.42
CA LEU A 94 -9.28 -2.87 5.61
C LEU A 94 -8.80 -1.60 6.34
N PRO A 95 -7.50 -1.40 6.63
CA PRO A 95 -7.02 -0.14 7.21
C PRO A 95 -7.34 1.08 6.35
N THR A 96 -7.19 0.96 5.03
CA THR A 96 -7.53 2.03 4.08
C THR A 96 -8.99 2.42 4.19
N LEU A 97 -9.90 1.45 4.11
CA LEU A 97 -11.34 1.70 4.14
C LEU A 97 -11.76 2.35 5.47
N LEU A 98 -11.23 1.85 6.59
CA LEU A 98 -11.52 2.40 7.91
C LEU A 98 -11.01 3.83 8.06
N ALA A 99 -9.74 4.09 7.71
CA ALA A 99 -9.15 5.42 7.82
C ALA A 99 -9.87 6.43 6.92
N ALA A 100 -10.17 6.06 5.67
CA ALA A 100 -10.91 6.90 4.74
C ALA A 100 -12.33 7.19 5.23
N TRP A 101 -13.05 6.17 5.70
CA TRP A 101 -14.39 6.32 6.26
C TRP A 101 -14.41 7.29 7.45
N ILE A 102 -13.50 7.11 8.41
CA ILE A 102 -13.42 7.99 9.59
C ILE A 102 -13.07 9.41 9.15
N ALA A 103 -12.14 9.59 8.21
CA ALA A 103 -11.75 10.91 7.71
C ALA A 103 -12.94 11.67 7.09
N LEU A 104 -13.77 10.97 6.32
CA LEU A 104 -14.96 11.52 5.68
C LEU A 104 -16.06 11.87 6.70
N VAL A 105 -16.35 10.96 7.63
CA VAL A 105 -17.44 11.15 8.61
C VAL A 105 -17.08 12.16 9.71
N ARG A 106 -15.80 12.27 10.07
CA ARG A 106 -15.32 13.12 11.17
C ARG A 106 -14.74 14.45 10.70
N ARG A 107 -15.07 14.90 9.49
CA ARG A 107 -14.66 16.21 8.99
C ARG A 107 -15.10 17.31 9.98
N PRO A 108 -14.18 18.15 10.49
CA PRO A 108 -14.52 19.29 11.34
C PRO A 108 -15.50 20.20 10.61
N LYS A 109 -16.55 20.64 11.28
CA LYS A 109 -17.42 21.70 10.75
C LYS A 109 -16.66 23.01 10.89
N GLU A 110 -16.50 23.73 9.78
CA GLU A 110 -16.01 25.10 9.80
C GLU A 110 -16.97 25.93 10.66
N SER A 111 -16.47 26.54 11.74
CA SER A 111 -17.22 27.38 12.68
C SER A 111 -17.05 28.84 12.35
#